data_AF-A0A1G3HT87-F1
#
_entry.id   AF-A0A1G3HT87-F1
#
_cell.length_a   1.000
_cell.length_b   1.000
_cell.length_c   1.000
_cell.angle_alpha   90.00
_cell.angle_beta   90.00
_cell.angle_gamma   90.00
#
_symmetry.space_group_name_H-M   'P 1'
#
loop_
_entity.id
_entity.type
_entity.pdbx_description
1 polymer ?
#
loop_
_entity_poly.entity_id
_entity_poly.type
_entity_poly.pdbx_seq_one_letter_code
_entity_poly.pdbx_strand_id
1 'polypeptide(L)' 'MTLLYSCQRAAELLSQSIDEPLDMVDKLRLRIHLSMCGNCRNVQEQFNLIHKMGTDIGTMDLCDGPENPT' A
#
# COMPACT_ATOMS: atom_id res chain seq x y z
N MET A 1 16.71 3.17 -13.50
CA MET A 1 17.05 2.09 -14.46
C MET A 1 15.89 1.11 -14.49
N THR A 2 15.44 0.70 -15.68
CA THR A 2 14.13 0.07 -15.89
C THR A 2 14.32 -1.38 -16.33
N LEU A 3 13.78 -2.34 -15.57
CA LEU A 3 13.51 -3.69 -16.09
C LEU A 3 12.11 -4.21 -15.73
N LEU A 4 11.12 -3.31 -15.74
CA LEU A 4 9.75 -3.51 -16.26
C LEU A 4 8.87 -2.26 -15.99
N TYR A 5 9.17 -1.46 -14.97
CA TYR A 5 8.60 -0.12 -14.76
C TYR A 5 9.68 0.91 -14.45
N SER A 6 9.40 2.19 -14.72
CA SER A 6 10.20 3.28 -14.17
C SER A 6 9.95 3.35 -12.66
N CYS A 7 10.89 3.87 -11.87
CA CYS A 7 10.69 4.00 -10.42
C CYS A 7 9.43 4.81 -10.09
N GLN A 8 9.12 5.84 -10.90
CA GLN A 8 7.88 6.60 -10.78
C GLN A 8 6.65 5.73 -11.00
N ARG A 9 6.62 4.96 -12.10
CA ARG A 9 5.48 4.08 -12.40
C ARG A 9 5.32 2.96 -11.36
N ALA A 10 6.43 2.46 -10.82
CA ALA A 10 6.39 1.50 -9.73
C ALA A 10 5.78 2.11 -8.45
N ALA A 11 6.12 3.36 -8.11
CA ALA A 11 5.54 4.07 -6.98
C ALA A 11 4.03 4.34 -7.16
N GLU A 12 3.60 4.71 -8.36
CA GLU A 12 2.18 4.86 -8.70
C GLU A 12 1.40 3.56 -8.48
N LEU A 13 1.91 2.43 -9.00
CA LEU A 13 1.29 1.13 -8.84
C LEU A 13 1.29 0.66 -7.37
N LEU A 14 2.33 0.98 -6.60
CA LEU A 14 2.37 0.70 -5.17
C LEU A 14 1.26 1.44 -4.41
N SER A 15 1.10 2.74 -4.66
CA SER A 15 0.00 3.52 -4.08
C SER A 15 -1.35 2.94 -4.49
N GLN A 16 -1.55 2.71 -5.80
CA GLN A 16 -2.80 2.16 -6.31
C GLN A 16 -3.13 0.80 -5.68
N SER A 17 -2.12 -0.06 -5.44
CA SER A 17 -2.33 -1.39 -4.87
C SER A 17 -2.89 -1.42 -3.44
N ILE A 18 -2.82 -0.28 -2.74
CA ILE A 18 -3.37 -0.10 -1.39
C ILE A 18 -4.85 0.21 -1.47
N ASP A 19 -5.26 1.04 -2.44
CA ASP A 19 -6.64 1.47 -2.62
C ASP A 19 -7.47 0.46 -3.44
N GLU A 20 -6.86 -0.14 -4.47
CA GLU A 20 -7.52 -1.06 -5.42
C GLU A 20 -6.59 -2.23 -5.80
N PRO A 21 -7.12 -3.45 -6.00
CA PRO A 21 -6.34 -4.54 -6.55
C PRO A 21 -5.77 -4.22 -7.94
N LEU A 22 -4.45 -4.34 -8.09
CA LEU A 22 -3.79 -4.26 -9.38
C LEU A 22 -4.13 -5.44 -10.30
N ASP A 23 -4.06 -5.20 -11.62
CA ASP A 23 -4.04 -6.28 -12.62
C ASP A 23 -2.89 -7.26 -12.33
N MET A 24 -3.15 -8.55 -12.54
CA MET A 24 -2.19 -9.64 -12.36
C MET A 24 -0.90 -9.42 -13.16
N VAL A 25 -1.00 -8.84 -14.36
CA VAL A 25 0.19 -8.52 -15.18
C VAL A 25 1.02 -7.42 -14.54
N ASP A 26 0.37 -6.36 -14.07
CA ASP A 26 1.04 -5.22 -13.43
C ASP A 26 1.68 -5.62 -12.11
N LYS A 27 1.01 -6.48 -11.34
CA LYS A 27 1.53 -7.05 -10.10
C LYS A 27 2.80 -7.87 -10.33
N LEU A 28 2.84 -8.69 -11.39
CA LEU A 28 4.02 -9.48 -11.73
C LEU A 28 5.19 -8.58 -12.15
N ARG A 29 4.93 -7.60 -13.02
CA ARG A 29 5.95 -6.64 -13.49
C ARG A 29 6.51 -5.78 -12.36
N LEU A 30 5.64 -5.33 -11.46
CA LEU A 30 6.03 -4.58 -10.27
C LEU A 30 6.95 -5.41 -9.36
N ARG A 31 6.63 -6.69 -9.14
CA ARG A 31 7.48 -7.61 -8.36
C ARG A 31 8.88 -7.77 -8.95
N ILE A 32 9.00 -7.85 -10.27
CA ILE A 32 10.30 -7.93 -10.94
C ILE A 32 11.09 -6.62 -10.78
N HIS A 33 10.42 -5.47 -10.87
CA HIS A 33 11.08 -4.18 -10.62
C HIS A 33 11.60 -4.07 -9.18
N LEU A 34 10.79 -4.48 -8.20
CA LEU A 34 11.16 -4.43 -6.79
C LEU A 34 12.30 -5.38 -6.44
N SER A 35 12.42 -6.54 -7.08
CA SER A 35 13.53 -7.45 -6.81
C SER A 35 14.89 -6.86 -7.22
N MET A 36 14.91 -5.90 -8.14
CA MET A 36 16.13 -5.27 -8.65
C MET A 36 16.36 -3.84 -8.15
N CYS A 37 15.34 -3.16 -7.63
CA CYS A 37 15.43 -1.77 -7.15
C CYS A 37 15.16 -1.64 -5.66
N GLY A 38 16.23 -1.43 -4.87
CA GLY A 38 16.15 -1.24 -3.42
C GLY A 38 15.36 0.01 -3.00
N ASN A 39 15.49 1.13 -3.74
CA ASN A 39 14.71 2.34 -3.45
C ASN A 39 13.21 2.09 -3.52
N CYS A 40 12.74 1.38 -4.54
CA CYS A 40 11.32 1.08 -4.69
C CYS A 40 10.83 0.10 -3.62
N ARG A 41 11.67 -0.81 -3.12
CA ARG A 41 11.35 -1.65 -1.95
C ARG A 41 11.15 -0.81 -0.68
N ASN A 42 12.04 0.16 -0.43
CA ASN A 42 11.88 1.06 0.70
C ASN A 42 10.56 1.84 0.64
N VAL A 43 10.18 2.31 -0.56
CA VAL A 43 8.88 2.98 -0.77
C VAL A 43 7.70 2.03 -0.50
N GLN A 44 7.77 0.77 -0.97
CA GLN A 44 6.75 -0.24 -0.66
C GLN A 44 6.61 -0.47 0.86
N GLU A 45 7.71 -0.56 1.59
CA GLU A 45 7.70 -0.73 3.04
C GLU A 45 7.05 0.46 3.75
N GLN A 46 7.38 1.69 3.33
CA GLN A 46 6.76 2.91 3.87
C GLN A 46 5.23 2.92 3.65
N PHE A 47 4.77 2.60 2.45
CA PHE A 47 3.35 2.51 2.15
C PHE A 47 2.62 1.45 2.99
N ASN A 48 3.23 0.27 3.17
CA ASN A 48 2.66 -0.78 4.02
C ASN A 48 2.57 -0.35 5.49
N LEU A 49 3.58 0.39 5.99
CA LEU A 49 3.56 0.93 7.35
C LEU A 49 2.41 1.94 7.53
N ILE A 50 2.25 2.87 6.58
CA ILE A 50 1.17 3.86 6.60
C ILE A 50 -0.19 3.16 6.57
N HIS A 51 -0.39 2.19 5.67
CA HIS A 51 -1.65 1.44 5.59
C HIS A 51 -1.94 0.66 6.87
N LYS A 52 -0.93 0.02 7.45
CA LYS A 52 -1.07 -0.71 8.73
C LYS A 52 -1.49 0.23 9.86
N MET A 53 -0.86 1.39 9.97
CA MET A 53 -1.21 2.40 10.98
C MET A 53 -2.62 2.95 10.75
N GLY A 54 -3.01 3.25 9.51
CA GLY A 54 -4.37 3.70 9.19
C GLY A 54 -5.44 2.66 9.55
N THR A 55 -5.14 1.38 9.34
CA THR A 55 -6.02 0.29 9.75
C THR A 55 -6.15 0.21 11.28
N ASP A 56 -5.05 0.38 12.00
CA ASP A 56 -5.00 0.35 13.47
C ASP A 56 -5.79 1.53 14.09
N ILE A 57 -5.73 2.71 13.45
CA ILE A 57 -6.54 3.88 13.83
C ILE A 57 -8.04 3.58 13.65
N GLY A 58 -8.44 2.95 12.54
CA GLY A 58 -9.83 2.55 12.33
C GLY A 58 -10.34 1.54 13.38
N THR A 59 -9.45 0.77 13.99
CA THR A 59 -9.78 -0.11 15.11
C THR A 59 -9.74 0.56 16.49
N MET A 60 -9.26 1.80 16.59
CA MET A 60 -9.15 2.53 17.86
C MET A 60 -10.31 3.50 18.13
N ASP A 61 -11.32 3.60 17.27
CA ASP A 61 -12.49 4.47 17.47
C ASP A 61 -13.81 3.84 17.00
N LEU A 62 -14.41 2.96 17.83
CA LEU A 62 -15.85 2.64 17.77
C LEU A 62 -16.46 2.29 19.15
N CYS A 63 -15.83 2.68 20.27
CA CYS A 63 -16.37 2.43 21.61
C CYS A 63 -16.22 3.67 22.53
N ASP A 64 -16.97 4.73 22.25
CA ASP A 64 -17.35 5.80 23.20
C ASP A 64 -18.41 6.67 22.48
N GLY A 65 -19.73 6.65 22.67
CA GLY A 65 -20.73 6.12 23.63
C GLY A 65 -22.10 6.77 23.24
N PRO A 66 -23.11 6.93 24.13
CA PRO A 66 -23.78 5.95 24.97
C PRO A 66 -25.07 5.41 24.32
N GLU A 67 -25.36 4.13 24.52
CA GLU A 67 -26.74 3.64 24.52
C GLU A 67 -27.47 4.21 25.75
N ASN A 68 -28.52 5.01 25.55
CA ASN A 68 -29.49 5.27 26.61
C ASN A 68 -30.91 5.01 26.08
N PRO A 69 -31.57 3.92 26.50
CA PRO A 69 -33.00 3.74 26.31
C PRO A 69 -33.75 4.38 27.49
N THR A 70 -34.53 5.43 27.20
CA THR A 70 -35.72 5.80 28.00
C THR A 70 -36.79 6.37 27.10
#